data_AF-A0A524MAJ2-F1
#
_entry.id   AF-A0A524MAJ2-F1
#
_cell.length_a   1.000
_cell.length_b   1.000
_cell.length_c   1.000
_cell.angle_alpha   90.00
_cell.angle_beta   90.00
_cell.angle_gamma   90.00
#
_symmetry.space_group_name_H-M   'P 1'
#
loop_
_entity.id
_entity.type
_entity.pdbx_description
1 polymer ?
#
loop_
_entity_poly.entity_id
_entity_poly.type
_entity_poly.pdbx_seq_one_letter_code
_entity_poly.pdbx_strand_id
1 'polypeptide(L)'
;ELAHVREVYLYCGKTPVVFAHSVVARKSLRGAWYGLSNLGNKSLGTMLFTNPVIKRTPLRFKKLNLGHPLFHRACQSLQVAPISLWARRSLFTLHGQPIMVTEVFLPAILDLV
;
A
#
# COMPACT_ATOMS: atom_id res chain seq x y z
N GLU A 1 -1.81 -4.37 20.59
CA GLU A 1 -1.19 -3.78 19.38
C GLU A 1 -2.12 -2.69 18.80
N LEU A 2 -1.60 -1.46 18.60
CA LEU A 2 -2.39 -0.22 18.40
C LEU A 2 -2.86 0.04 16.96
N ALA A 3 -2.17 -0.56 15.98
CA ALA A 3 -2.46 -0.39 14.56
C ALA A 3 -2.70 -1.75 13.90
N HIS A 4 -3.40 -1.73 12.77
CA HIS A 4 -3.50 -2.85 11.85
C HIS A 4 -2.68 -2.52 10.60
N VAL A 5 -1.83 -3.45 10.22
CA VAL A 5 -0.95 -3.36 9.06
C VAL A 5 -1.36 -4.42 8.06
N ARG A 6 -1.52 -4.02 6.80
CA ARG A 6 -1.79 -4.92 5.69
C ARG A 6 -0.72 -4.75 4.62
N GLU A 7 -0.08 -5.85 4.27
CA GLU A 7 0.99 -5.91 3.27
C GLU A 7 0.57 -6.88 2.17
N VAL A 8 0.60 -6.42 0.92
CA VAL A 8 0.21 -7.24 -0.24
C VAL A 8 1.08 -6.95 -1.44
N TYR A 9 1.19 -7.92 -2.33
CA TYR A 9 1.73 -7.73 -3.67
C TYR A 9 0.60 -7.60 -4.68
N LEU A 10 0.71 -6.63 -5.57
CA LEU A 10 -0.13 -6.51 -6.76
C LEU A 10 0.64 -7.12 -7.93
N TYR A 11 -0.05 -8.01 -8.65
CA TYR A 11 0.53 -8.79 -9.73
C TYR A 11 -0.01 -8.33 -11.08
N CYS A 12 0.85 -8.34 -12.09
CA CYS A 12 0.46 -8.44 -13.49
C CYS A 12 0.74 -9.87 -13.94
N GLY A 13 -0.33 -10.63 -14.25
CA GLY A 13 -0.21 -12.08 -14.44
C GLY A 13 0.37 -12.76 -13.20
N LYS A 14 1.57 -13.35 -13.34
CA LYS A 14 2.30 -14.01 -12.25
C LYS A 14 3.44 -13.16 -11.67
N THR A 15 3.65 -11.96 -12.18
CA THR A 15 4.78 -11.10 -11.82
C THR A 15 4.35 -10.00 -10.84
N PRO A 16 4.95 -9.91 -9.64
CA PRO A 16 4.65 -8.82 -8.72
C PRO A 16 5.23 -7.51 -9.24
N VAL A 17 4.40 -6.48 -9.32
CA VAL A 17 4.78 -5.16 -9.86
C VAL A 17 4.71 -4.04 -8.82
N VAL A 18 3.90 -4.22 -7.76
CA VAL A 18 3.81 -3.28 -6.64
C VAL A 18 3.73 -4.05 -5.33
N PHE A 19 4.53 -3.65 -4.34
CA PHE A 19 4.32 -3.99 -2.94
C PHE A 19 3.56 -2.86 -2.25
N ALA A 20 2.36 -3.14 -1.74
CA ALA A 20 1.53 -2.16 -1.04
C ALA A 20 1.52 -2.44 0.47
N HIS A 21 1.78 -1.40 1.25
CA HIS A 21 1.77 -1.40 2.71
C HIS A 21 0.77 -0.36 3.22
N SER A 22 -0.25 -0.82 3.93
CA SER A 22 -1.31 0.03 4.49
C SER A 22 -1.33 -0.05 6.01
N VAL A 23 -1.50 1.11 6.65
CA VAL A 23 -1.55 1.21 8.12
C VAL A 23 -2.79 1.98 8.54
N VAL A 24 -3.56 1.42 9.45
CA VAL A 24 -4.76 2.03 10.03
C VAL A 24 -4.79 1.82 11.54
N ALA A 25 -5.36 2.76 12.29
CA ALA A 25 -5.60 2.54 13.71
C ALA A 25 -6.58 1.38 13.92
N ARG A 26 -6.30 0.46 14.85
CA ARG A 26 -7.16 -0.74 15.06
C ARG A 26 -8.61 -0.36 15.38
N LYS A 27 -8.82 0.74 16.13
CA LYS A 27 -10.16 1.28 16.46
C LYS A 27 -10.98 1.66 15.23
N SER A 28 -10.33 2.03 14.13
CA SER A 28 -10.99 2.45 12.91
C SER A 28 -11.48 1.28 12.04
N LEU A 29 -11.04 0.06 12.34
CA LEU A 29 -11.58 -1.18 11.75
C LEU A 29 -12.98 -1.54 12.25
N ARG A 30 -13.52 -0.83 13.25
CA ARG A 30 -14.93 -0.99 13.68
C ARG A 30 -15.81 0.18 13.22
N GLY A 31 -15.21 1.17 12.55
CA GLY A 31 -15.89 2.38 12.09
C GLY A 31 -15.74 2.53 10.58
N ALA A 32 -15.15 3.66 10.16
CA ALA A 32 -15.03 4.04 8.75
C ALA A 32 -14.36 2.97 7.88
N TRP A 33 -13.46 2.17 8.44
CA TRP A 33 -12.70 1.14 7.73
C TRP A 33 -13.12 -0.29 8.09
N TYR A 34 -14.37 -0.51 8.48
CA TYR A 34 -14.88 -1.84 8.87
C TYR A 34 -14.67 -2.94 7.83
N GLY A 35 -14.83 -2.62 6.54
CA GLY A 35 -14.59 -3.57 5.45
C GLY A 35 -13.12 -3.94 5.22
N LEU A 36 -12.17 -3.22 5.82
CA LEU A 36 -10.74 -3.38 5.52
C LEU A 36 -10.19 -4.72 6.02
N SER A 37 -10.62 -5.21 7.18
CA SER A 37 -10.17 -6.50 7.72
C SER A 37 -10.65 -7.68 6.87
N ASN A 38 -11.78 -7.52 6.17
CA ASN A 38 -12.41 -8.57 5.37
C ASN A 38 -12.10 -8.42 3.87
N LEU A 39 -11.15 -7.55 3.52
CA LEU A 39 -10.85 -7.24 2.13
C LEU A 39 -10.25 -8.45 1.40
N GLY A 40 -9.52 -9.32 2.09
CA GLY A 40 -8.85 -10.48 1.48
C GLY A 40 -8.00 -10.06 0.28
N ASN A 41 -8.25 -10.70 -0.87
CA ASN A 41 -7.61 -10.40 -2.16
C ASN A 41 -8.29 -9.29 -2.97
N LYS A 42 -9.34 -8.63 -2.43
CA LYS A 42 -9.96 -7.49 -3.10
C LYS A 42 -9.04 -6.27 -3.05
N SER A 43 -9.15 -5.43 -4.07
CA SER A 43 -8.36 -4.22 -4.19
C SER A 43 -8.77 -3.18 -3.15
N LEU A 44 -7.80 -2.71 -2.36
CA LEU A 44 -7.98 -1.55 -1.50
C LEU A 44 -8.30 -0.30 -2.33
N GLY A 45 -7.69 -0.16 -3.50
CA GLY A 45 -7.94 0.94 -4.41
C GLY A 45 -9.41 1.05 -4.77
N THR A 46 -10.09 -0.07 -5.07
CA THR A 46 -11.53 -0.05 -5.36
C THR A 46 -12.30 0.55 -4.18
N MET A 47 -12.06 0.10 -2.94
CA MET A 47 -12.72 0.65 -1.76
C MET A 47 -12.43 2.15 -1.54
N LEU A 48 -11.20 2.59 -1.84
CA LEU A 48 -10.78 3.98 -1.65
C LEU A 48 -11.33 4.93 -2.72
N PHE A 49 -11.52 4.46 -3.95
CA PHE A 49 -11.91 5.30 -5.09
C PHE A 49 -13.39 5.25 -5.43
N THR A 50 -14.15 4.25 -4.94
CA THR A 50 -15.61 4.18 -5.18
C THR A 50 -16.43 5.01 -4.20
N ASN A 51 -15.84 5.49 -3.10
CA ASN A 51 -16.54 6.28 -2.11
C ASN A 51 -16.16 7.78 -2.22
N PRO A 52 -17.06 8.66 -2.70
CA PRO A 52 -16.77 10.08 -2.92
C PRO A 52 -16.52 10.87 -1.63
N VAL A 53 -16.88 10.33 -0.46
CA VAL A 53 -16.64 10.96 0.84
C VAL A 53 -15.17 10.85 1.26
N ILE A 54 -14.43 9.90 0.68
CA ILE A 54 -13.02 9.69 1.00
C ILE A 54 -12.19 10.85 0.47
N LYS A 55 -11.48 11.52 1.38
CA LYS A 55 -10.52 12.58 1.02
C LYS A 55 -9.12 11.99 0.96
N ARG A 56 -8.35 12.38 -0.06
CA ARG A 56 -6.97 11.94 -0.25
C ARG A 56 -6.02 13.13 -0.18
N THR A 57 -4.94 13.01 0.59
CA THR A 57 -3.88 14.02 0.57
C THR A 57 -3.03 13.89 -0.70
N PRO A 58 -2.31 14.95 -1.14
CA PRO A 58 -1.35 14.85 -2.23
C PRO A 58 -0.36 13.69 -2.03
N LEU A 59 0.07 13.10 -3.15
CA LEU A 59 1.08 12.05 -3.14
C LEU A 59 2.43 12.60 -2.69
N ARG A 60 3.12 11.81 -1.87
CA ARG A 60 4.52 12.05 -1.49
C ARG A 60 5.35 10.91 -2.02
N PHE A 61 6.48 11.22 -2.62
CA PHE A 61 7.37 10.24 -3.26
C PHE A 61 8.69 10.15 -2.51
N LYS A 62 9.28 8.96 -2.47
CA LYS A 62 10.60 8.73 -1.89
C LYS A 62 11.28 7.56 -2.60
N LYS A 63 12.57 7.71 -2.88
CA LYS A 63 13.41 6.58 -3.27
C LYS A 63 13.86 5.84 -2.01
N LEU A 64 13.49 4.57 -1.90
CA LEU A 64 13.87 3.68 -0.80
C LEU A 64 15.18 2.97 -1.16
N ASN A 65 16.03 2.79 -0.17
CA ASN A 65 17.31 2.10 -0.29
C ASN A 65 17.41 0.97 0.73
N LEU A 66 18.56 0.29 0.74
CA LEU A 66 18.89 -0.83 1.63
C LEU A 66 18.70 -0.55 3.12
N GLY A 67 18.67 0.70 3.58
CA GLY A 67 18.44 1.03 5.00
C GLY A 67 16.97 1.17 5.39
N HIS A 68 16.03 1.07 4.44
CA HIS A 68 14.62 1.35 4.69
C HIS A 68 13.82 0.07 4.94
N PRO A 69 13.05 -0.06 6.04
CA PRO A 69 12.30 -1.30 6.34
C PRO A 69 11.30 -1.73 5.25
N LEU A 70 10.64 -0.78 4.59
CA LEU A 70 9.76 -1.09 3.45
C LEU A 70 10.51 -1.58 2.20
N PHE A 71 11.78 -1.21 2.03
CA PHE A 71 12.59 -1.74 0.93
C PHE A 71 12.81 -3.24 1.13
N HIS A 72 13.24 -3.65 2.33
CA HIS A 72 13.45 -5.07 2.63
C HIS A 72 12.18 -5.89 2.44
N ARG A 73 11.04 -5.41 2.97
CA ARG A 73 9.75 -6.09 2.83
C ARG A 73 9.32 -6.22 1.37
N ALA A 74 9.46 -5.16 0.58
CA ALA A 74 9.11 -5.17 -0.84
C ALA A 74 9.98 -6.14 -1.66
N CYS A 75 11.26 -6.30 -1.28
CA CYS A 75 12.18 -7.19 -1.97
C CYS A 75 12.01 -8.67 -1.61
N GLN A 76 11.19 -9.05 -0.62
CA GLN A 76 11.04 -10.45 -0.19
C GLN A 76 10.51 -11.38 -1.29
N SER A 77 9.75 -10.84 -2.25
CA SER A 77 9.24 -11.61 -3.40
C SER A 77 10.19 -11.60 -4.61
N LEU A 78 11.30 -10.86 -4.55
CA LEU A 78 12.23 -10.70 -5.67
C LEU A 78 13.38 -11.68 -5.55
N GLN A 79 13.76 -12.31 -6.68
CA GLN A 79 14.97 -13.13 -6.75
C GLN A 79 16.24 -12.28 -6.68
N VAL A 80 16.22 -11.09 -7.29
CA VAL A 80 17.32 -10.13 -7.30
C VAL A 80 16.81 -8.80 -6.78
N ALA A 81 17.36 -8.35 -5.66
CA ALA A 81 17.00 -7.06 -5.08
C ALA A 81 17.72 -5.93 -5.84
N PRO A 82 17.00 -4.87 -6.28
CA PRO A 82 17.62 -3.71 -6.90
C PRO A 82 18.34 -2.83 -5.87
N ILE A 83 19.15 -1.86 -6.32
CA ILE A 83 19.83 -0.92 -5.40
C ILE A 83 18.86 0.04 -4.69
N SER A 84 17.71 0.29 -5.28
CA SER A 84 16.70 1.21 -4.76
C SER A 84 15.33 0.95 -5.42
N LEU A 85 14.27 1.35 -4.73
CA LEU A 85 12.89 1.25 -5.23
C LEU A 85 12.19 2.61 -5.08
N TRP A 86 11.39 3.00 -6.05
CA TRP A 86 10.52 4.16 -5.88
C TRP A 86 9.32 3.79 -5.04
N ALA A 87 8.93 4.66 -4.12
CA ALA A 87 7.71 4.54 -3.35
C ALA A 87 6.90 5.83 -3.42
N ARG A 88 5.57 5.68 -3.39
CA ARG A 88 4.64 6.78 -3.18
C ARG A 88 3.75 6.51 -1.97
N ARG A 89 3.30 7.58 -1.33
CA ARG A 89 2.47 7.53 -0.13
C ARG A 89 1.37 8.58 -0.19
N SER A 90 0.21 8.24 0.33
CA SER A 90 -0.86 9.19 0.60
C SER A 90 -1.67 8.76 1.83
N LEU A 91 -2.29 9.75 2.48
CA LEU A 91 -3.26 9.55 3.54
C LEU A 91 -4.66 9.63 2.93
N PHE A 92 -5.49 8.64 3.23
CA PHE A 92 -6.92 8.66 2.92
C PHE A 92 -7.69 8.81 4.22
N THR A 93 -8.71 9.66 4.21
CA THR A 93 -9.51 9.95 5.40
C THR A 93 -10.98 9.75 5.07
N LEU A 94 -11.66 8.95 5.88
CA LEU A 94 -13.09 8.74 5.84
C LEU A 94 -13.68 9.02 7.23
N HIS A 95 -14.64 9.95 7.32
CA HIS A 95 -15.22 10.39 8.59
C HIS A 95 -14.18 10.74 9.68
N GLY A 96 -13.10 11.44 9.28
CA GLY A 96 -12.01 11.83 10.18
C GLY A 96 -11.06 10.69 10.59
N GLN A 97 -11.26 9.47 10.08
CA GLN A 97 -10.43 8.31 10.41
C GLN A 97 -9.40 8.05 9.29
N PRO A 98 -8.10 8.18 9.58
CA PRO A 98 -7.07 8.05 8.55
C PRO A 98 -6.66 6.59 8.29
N ILE A 99 -6.34 6.30 7.04
CA ILE A 99 -5.54 5.15 6.61
C ILE A 99 -4.36 5.66 5.77
N MET A 100 -3.15 5.21 6.11
CA MET A 100 -1.95 5.50 5.33
C MET A 100 -1.72 4.40 4.32
N VAL A 101 -1.55 4.74 3.05
CA VAL A 101 -1.20 3.79 1.99
C VAL A 101 0.16 4.16 1.43
N THR A 102 1.08 3.21 1.42
CA THR A 102 2.38 3.31 0.76
C THR A 102 2.48 2.23 -0.31
N GLU A 103 2.81 2.60 -1.53
CA GLU A 103 3.05 1.70 -2.65
C GLU A 103 4.53 1.79 -3.01
N VAL A 104 5.19 0.63 -3.10
CA VAL A 104 6.58 0.47 -3.52
C VAL A 104 6.57 -0.21 -4.88
N PHE A 105 7.14 0.45 -5.87
CA PHE A 105 7.16 0.01 -7.26
C PHE A 105 8.32 -0.94 -7.49
N LEU A 106 8.02 -2.17 -7.89
CA LEU A 106 9.00 -3.22 -8.16
C LEU A 106 9.52 -3.12 -9.60
N PRO A 107 10.72 -3.66 -9.92
CA PRO A 107 11.35 -3.47 -11.22
C PRO A 107 10.45 -3.82 -12.42
N ALA A 108 9.69 -4.91 -12.30
CA ALA A 108 8.82 -5.41 -13.35
C ALA A 108 7.68 -4.46 -13.76
N ILE A 109 7.40 -3.39 -12.99
CA ILE A 109 6.38 -2.42 -13.39
C ILE A 109 6.78 -1.65 -14.66
N LEU A 110 8.08 -1.56 -14.94
CA LEU A 110 8.60 -0.91 -16.14
C LEU A 110 8.38 -1.75 -17.41
N ASP A 111 8.06 -3.03 -17.24
CA ASP A 111 7.76 -3.95 -18.34
C ASP A 111 6.27 -3.94 -18.73
N LEU A 112 5.45 -3.17 -18.00
CA LEU A 112 4.03 -2.98 -18.32
C LEU A 112 3.91 -1.93 -19.44
N VAL A 113 3.78 -2.40 -20.68
CA VAL A 113 3.48 -1.59 -21.87
C VAL A 113 2.05 -1.83 -22.31
#